data_AF-A0A2T5BLJ7-F1
#
_entry.id   AF-A0A2T5BLJ7-F1
#
_cell.length_a   1.000
_cell.length_b   1.000
_cell.length_c   1.000
_cell.angle_alpha   90.00
_cell.angle_beta   90.00
_cell.angle_gamma   90.00
#
_symmetry.space_group_name_H-M   'P 1'
#
loop_
_entity.id
_entity.type
_entity.pdbx_description
1 polymer ?
#
loop_
_entity_poly.entity_id
_entity_poly.type
_entity_poly.pdbx_seq_one_letter_code
_entity_poly.pdbx_strand_id
1 'polypeptide(L)'
;MGSKQAQLKTALSVKQCAEVFRTGAQSARGVGSVLGGVAAKVMGNDLSGYFTPDNDSPFAALDDDPPDFSVGVFVPKFSGGGQGNGTAIHMYVWDRGTTRTVELFAPHGIGGGMHARKLVTKVAEAFTGADPGAQVATG
;
A
#
# COMPACT_ATOMS: atom_id res chain seq x y z
N MET A 1 -11.74 11.92 8.46
CA MET A 1 -10.80 11.31 7.48
C MET A 1 -9.64 10.76 8.28
N GLY A 2 -9.02 9.65 7.88
CA GLY A 2 -7.94 9.02 8.67
C GLY A 2 -7.05 8.12 7.83
N SER A 3 -6.09 7.47 8.48
CA SER A 3 -5.19 6.50 7.86
C SER A 3 -5.06 5.23 8.70
N LYS A 4 -4.57 4.18 8.06
CA LYS A 4 -4.08 2.96 8.71
C LYS A 4 -2.64 2.75 8.29
N GLN A 5 -1.80 2.33 9.24
CA GLN A 5 -0.38 2.20 9.00
C GLN A 5 0.21 0.97 9.67
N ALA A 6 1.29 0.48 9.07
CA ALA A 6 2.17 -0.50 9.70
C ALA A 6 3.61 -0.13 9.39
N GLN A 7 4.45 -0.15 10.41
CA GLN A 7 5.89 -0.03 10.26
C GLN A 7 6.51 -1.40 10.45
N LEU A 8 7.46 -1.73 9.59
CA LEU A 8 8.16 -3.00 9.57
C LEU A 8 9.67 -2.77 9.56
N LYS A 9 10.40 -3.65 10.23
CA LYS A 9 11.84 -3.83 10.02
C LYS A 9 12.10 -5.20 9.45
N THR A 10 12.86 -5.27 8.36
CA THR A 10 13.08 -6.52 7.61
C THR A 10 14.53 -6.62 7.11
N ALA A 11 15.03 -7.85 6.95
CA ALA A 11 16.33 -8.10 6.30
C ALA A 11 16.23 -8.14 4.77
N LEU A 12 15.03 -8.04 4.21
CA LEU A 12 14.81 -8.01 2.76
C LEU A 12 15.48 -6.78 2.12
N SER A 13 16.03 -6.97 0.93
CA SER A 13 16.47 -5.88 0.07
C SER A 13 15.28 -5.03 -0.41
N VAL A 14 15.54 -3.79 -0.82
CA VAL A 14 14.51 -2.90 -1.39
C VAL A 14 13.73 -3.58 -2.53
N LYS A 15 14.43 -4.31 -3.41
CA LYS A 15 13.81 -5.07 -4.50
C LYS A 15 12.87 -6.16 -3.99
N GLN A 16 13.28 -6.90 -2.96
CA GLN A 16 12.42 -7.92 -2.36
C GLN A 16 11.20 -7.28 -1.67
N CYS A 17 11.37 -6.12 -1.00
CA CYS A 17 10.24 -5.37 -0.44
C CYS A 17 9.23 -4.98 -1.53
N ALA A 18 9.71 -4.47 -2.68
CA ALA A 18 8.84 -4.13 -3.81
C ALA A 18 8.07 -5.35 -4.35
N GLU A 19 8.72 -6.50 -4.43
CA GLU A 19 8.10 -7.76 -4.88
C GLU A 19 7.05 -8.29 -3.91
N VAL A 20 7.35 -8.26 -2.61
CA VAL A 20 6.41 -8.62 -1.54
C VAL A 20 5.21 -7.69 -1.56
N PHE A 21 5.43 -6.38 -1.69
CA PHE A 21 4.35 -5.40 -1.80
C PHE A 21 3.49 -5.65 -3.03
N ARG A 22 4.12 -5.88 -4.20
CA ARG A 22 3.41 -6.16 -5.45
C ARG A 22 2.49 -7.36 -5.29
N THR A 23 3.03 -8.47 -4.80
CA THR A 23 2.29 -9.74 -4.62
C THR A 23 1.24 -9.63 -3.50
N GLY A 24 1.57 -8.98 -2.39
CA GLY A 24 0.66 -8.75 -1.25
C GLY A 24 -0.52 -7.85 -1.62
N ALA A 25 -0.29 -6.78 -2.37
CA ALA A 25 -1.36 -5.92 -2.86
C ALA A 25 -2.26 -6.64 -3.87
N GLN A 26 -1.69 -7.50 -4.73
CA GLN A 26 -2.46 -8.35 -5.64
C GLN A 26 -3.30 -9.40 -4.90
N SER A 27 -2.78 -10.02 -3.84
CA SER A 27 -3.56 -10.99 -3.04
C SER A 27 -4.62 -10.31 -2.15
N ALA A 28 -4.42 -9.02 -1.82
CA ALA A 28 -5.40 -8.20 -1.14
C ALA A 28 -6.57 -7.81 -2.05
N ARG A 29 -6.34 -7.76 -3.38
CA ARG A 29 -7.38 -7.67 -4.43
C ARG A 29 -8.16 -8.99 -4.53
N GLY A 30 -9.12 -9.20 -3.62
CA GLY A 30 -10.02 -10.36 -3.70
C GLY A 30 -10.93 -10.36 -4.94
N VAL A 31 -11.70 -11.44 -5.16
CA VAL A 31 -12.60 -11.62 -6.32
C VAL A 31 -13.53 -10.41 -6.58
N GLY A 32 -14.05 -9.77 -5.52
CA GLY A 32 -14.89 -8.57 -5.65
C GLY A 32 -14.16 -7.33 -6.22
N SER A 33 -12.85 -7.20 -6.03
CA SER A 33 -12.07 -6.10 -6.64
C SER A 33 -11.79 -6.32 -8.12
N VAL A 34 -11.75 -7.58 -8.58
CA VAL A 34 -11.67 -7.94 -10.00
C VAL A 34 -12.98 -7.57 -10.69
N LEU A 35 -14.12 -7.93 -10.10
CA LEU A 35 -15.45 -7.57 -10.63
C LEU A 35 -15.69 -6.05 -10.59
N GLY A 36 -15.31 -5.38 -9.50
CA GLY A 36 -15.39 -3.92 -9.38
C GLY A 36 -14.45 -3.20 -10.36
N GLY A 37 -13.25 -3.72 -10.58
CA GLY A 37 -12.29 -3.20 -11.56
C GLY A 37 -12.78 -3.36 -13.00
N VAL A 38 -13.38 -4.50 -13.34
CA VAL A 38 -14.02 -4.71 -14.66
C VAL A 38 -15.19 -3.74 -14.84
N ALA A 39 -16.06 -3.57 -13.84
CA ALA A 39 -17.16 -2.60 -13.90
C ALA A 39 -16.66 -1.16 -14.03
N ALA A 40 -15.62 -0.77 -13.29
CA ALA A 40 -15.00 0.56 -13.38
C ALA A 40 -14.35 0.79 -14.76
N LYS A 41 -13.68 -0.23 -15.32
CA LYS A 41 -13.08 -0.20 -16.66
C LYS A 41 -14.12 -0.03 -17.77
N VAL A 42 -15.26 -0.71 -17.66
CA VAL A 42 -16.39 -0.55 -18.60
C VAL A 42 -17.00 0.85 -18.51
N MET A 43 -16.95 1.50 -17.33
CA MET A 43 -17.46 2.87 -17.13
C MET A 43 -16.40 3.98 -17.32
N GLY A 44 -15.17 3.64 -17.74
CA GLY A 44 -14.10 4.62 -17.97
C GLY A 44 -13.48 5.21 -16.69
N ASN A 45 -13.78 4.64 -15.52
CA ASN A 45 -13.33 5.11 -14.20
C ASN A 45 -12.23 4.22 -13.60
N ASP A 46 -11.39 3.62 -14.45
CA ASP A 46 -10.34 2.72 -14.01
C ASP A 46 -9.16 3.50 -13.41
N LEU A 47 -9.12 3.57 -12.07
CA LEU A 47 -7.99 4.09 -11.31
C LEU A 47 -6.97 2.98 -10.96
N SER A 48 -7.09 1.79 -11.55
CA SER A 48 -6.19 0.68 -11.22
C SER A 48 -4.79 0.88 -11.82
N GLY A 49 -3.77 0.76 -10.98
CA GLY A 49 -2.39 0.92 -11.39
C GLY A 49 -1.45 1.09 -10.22
N TYR A 50 -0.16 0.82 -10.45
CA TYR A 50 0.90 1.26 -9.55
C TYR A 50 1.28 2.69 -9.93
N PHE A 51 1.62 3.49 -8.93
CA PHE A 51 2.06 4.87 -9.08
C PHE A 51 3.17 5.15 -8.06
N THR A 52 3.92 6.22 -8.26
CA THR A 52 4.86 6.73 -7.25
C THR A 52 4.11 7.75 -6.40
N PRO A 53 4.04 7.61 -5.07
CA PRO A 53 3.44 8.63 -4.23
C PRO A 53 4.30 9.89 -4.28
N ASP A 54 3.77 10.97 -4.87
CA ASP A 54 4.47 12.25 -4.96
C ASP A 54 4.36 13.01 -3.63
N ASN A 55 5.45 13.70 -3.24
CA ASN A 55 5.47 14.64 -2.13
C ASN A 55 5.61 16.07 -2.68
N ASP A 56 4.50 16.63 -3.14
CA ASP A 56 4.44 17.97 -3.75
C ASP A 56 4.51 19.12 -2.72
N SER A 57 4.85 18.81 -1.47
CA SER A 57 5.01 19.80 -0.42
C SER A 57 6.26 20.65 -0.69
N PRO A 58 6.22 21.98 -0.55
CA PRO A 58 7.41 22.80 -0.59
C PRO A 58 8.41 22.45 0.54
N PHE A 59 7.94 21.77 1.59
CA PHE A 59 8.78 21.27 2.68
C PHE A 59 9.42 19.91 2.39
N ALA A 60 9.06 19.23 1.30
CA ALA A 60 9.67 17.96 0.92
C ALA A 60 11.19 18.09 0.70
N ALA A 61 11.64 19.25 0.23
CA ALA A 61 13.06 19.56 0.06
C ALA A 61 13.83 19.71 1.39
N LEU A 62 13.14 19.77 2.53
CA LEU A 62 13.74 19.81 3.86
C LEU A 62 13.77 18.42 4.52
N ASP A 63 13.29 17.38 3.84
CA ASP A 63 13.38 16.01 4.34
C ASP A 63 14.80 15.49 4.10
N ASP A 64 15.60 15.46 5.16
CA ASP A 64 16.99 14.97 5.13
C ASP A 64 17.07 13.43 5.02
N ASP A 65 15.94 12.73 5.12
CA ASP A 65 15.88 11.26 5.13
C ASP A 65 14.69 10.73 4.31
N PRO A 66 14.65 11.02 2.99
CA PRO A 66 13.58 10.53 2.13
C PRO A 66 13.68 9.01 1.95
N PRO A 67 12.56 8.33 1.63
CA PRO A 67 12.59 6.89 1.35
C PRO A 67 13.38 6.61 0.06
N ASP A 68 14.24 5.60 0.09
CA ASP A 68 14.97 5.10 -1.08
C ASP A 68 14.04 4.50 -2.15
N PHE A 69 12.85 4.06 -1.75
CA PHE A 69 11.83 3.56 -2.66
C PHE A 69 10.42 3.85 -2.13
N SER A 70 9.56 4.36 -3.01
CA SER A 70 8.15 4.56 -2.73
C SER A 70 7.28 4.03 -3.86
N VAL A 71 6.16 3.39 -3.49
CA VAL A 71 5.18 2.89 -4.46
C VAL A 71 3.78 2.89 -3.86
N GLY A 72 2.81 3.31 -4.64
CA GLY A 72 1.40 3.26 -4.33
C GLY A 72 0.67 2.34 -5.30
N VAL A 73 -0.44 1.78 -4.85
CA VAL A 73 -1.36 1.04 -5.71
C VAL A 73 -2.79 1.28 -5.27
N PHE A 74 -3.65 1.59 -6.24
CA PHE A 74 -5.08 1.71 -5.97
C PHE A 74 -5.73 0.32 -5.96
N VAL A 75 -6.51 0.04 -4.93
CA VAL A 75 -7.27 -1.21 -4.78
C VAL A 75 -8.77 -0.90 -4.84
N PRO A 76 -9.47 -1.28 -5.93
CA PRO A 76 -10.90 -1.03 -6.08
C PRO A 76 -11.75 -1.76 -5.01
N LYS A 77 -12.84 -1.13 -4.55
CA LYS A 77 -13.88 -1.78 -3.72
C LYS A 77 -15.09 -2.13 -4.58
N PHE A 78 -15.64 -3.31 -4.34
CA PHE A 78 -16.87 -3.76 -5.02
C PHE A 78 -18.10 -2.89 -4.68
N SER A 79 -18.21 -2.41 -3.43
CA SER A 79 -19.40 -1.69 -2.93
C SER A 79 -19.56 -0.27 -3.48
N GLY A 80 -18.71 0.17 -4.40
CA GLY A 80 -18.76 1.52 -4.98
C GLY A 80 -19.70 1.67 -6.17
N GLY A 81 -20.22 0.58 -6.75
CA GLY A 81 -20.69 0.61 -8.13
C GLY A 81 -19.59 1.13 -9.06
N GLY A 82 -19.85 1.34 -10.34
CA GLY A 82 -18.84 1.89 -11.26
C GLY A 82 -18.43 3.35 -11.01
N GLN A 83 -18.61 3.89 -9.79
CA GLN A 83 -18.16 5.22 -9.35
C GLN A 83 -16.69 5.27 -8.90
N GLY A 84 -15.92 4.17 -8.99
CA GLY A 84 -14.46 4.22 -8.75
C GLY A 84 -14.04 4.32 -7.28
N ASN A 85 -14.89 3.96 -6.32
CA ASN A 85 -14.51 3.92 -4.90
C ASN A 85 -13.47 2.81 -4.64
N GLY A 86 -12.26 3.19 -4.27
CA GLY A 86 -11.19 2.27 -3.88
C GLY A 86 -10.40 2.78 -2.68
N THR A 87 -9.31 2.11 -2.35
CA THR A 87 -8.38 2.54 -1.32
C THR A 87 -6.98 2.38 -1.86
N ALA A 88 -6.20 3.46 -1.81
CA ALA A 88 -4.79 3.39 -2.09
C ALA A 88 -4.08 2.73 -0.89
N ILE A 89 -3.09 1.90 -1.18
CA ILE A 89 -2.08 1.51 -0.21
C ILE A 89 -0.72 1.92 -0.77
N HIS A 90 0.07 2.58 0.06
CA HIS A 90 1.42 3.02 -0.24
C HIS A 90 2.40 2.17 0.55
N MET A 91 3.60 2.03 0.01
CA MET A 91 4.78 1.53 0.69
C MET A 91 5.91 2.54 0.51
N TYR A 92 6.61 2.80 1.60
CA TYR A 92 7.84 3.57 1.65
C TYR A 92 8.92 2.69 2.25
N VAL A 93 10.11 2.68 1.68
CA VAL A 93 11.23 1.84 2.11
C VAL A 93 12.45 2.73 2.31
N TRP A 94 13.05 2.62 3.50
CA TRP A 94 14.34 3.20 3.82
C TRP A 94 15.37 2.09 3.97
N ASP A 95 16.46 2.19 3.23
CA ASP A 95 17.59 1.28 3.25
C ASP A 95 18.56 1.68 4.36
N ARG A 96 18.65 0.84 5.40
CA ARG A 96 19.58 1.01 6.53
C ARG A 96 20.72 -0.01 6.49
N GLY A 97 21.08 -0.47 5.30
CA GLY A 97 22.19 -1.40 5.08
C GLY A 97 21.79 -2.86 5.25
N THR A 98 21.96 -3.42 6.45
CA THR A 98 21.58 -4.83 6.72
C THR A 98 20.09 -4.99 7.03
N THR A 99 19.38 -3.89 7.28
CA THR A 99 17.94 -3.87 7.55
C THR A 99 17.26 -2.77 6.74
N ARG A 100 16.00 -2.97 6.37
CA ARG A 100 15.13 -1.94 5.78
C ARG A 100 14.03 -1.61 6.78
N THR A 101 13.74 -0.32 6.88
CA THR A 101 12.48 0.15 7.48
C THR A 101 11.47 0.26 6.35
N VAL A 102 10.31 -0.36 6.52
CA VAL A 102 9.19 -0.29 5.57
C VAL A 102 8.01 0.32 6.27
N GLU A 103 7.39 1.32 5.67
CA GLU A 103 6.12 1.87 6.12
C GLU A 103 5.03 1.58 5.09
N LEU A 104 3.95 0.95 5.57
CA LEU A 104 2.72 0.74 4.82
C LEU A 104 1.70 1.77 5.28
N PHE A 105 1.07 2.45 4.34
CA PHE A 105 0.13 3.52 4.62
C PHE A 105 -1.11 3.41 3.73
N ALA A 106 -2.31 3.47 4.31
CA ALA A 106 -3.56 3.46 3.56
C ALA A 106 -4.49 4.58 4.03
N PRO A 107 -4.66 5.68 3.25
CA PRO A 107 -5.58 6.75 3.58
C PRO A 107 -7.04 6.31 3.38
N HIS A 108 -7.96 6.85 4.19
CA HIS A 108 -9.38 6.53 4.10
C HIS A 108 -10.34 7.67 4.51
N GLY A 109 -11.50 7.69 3.84
CA GLY A 109 -12.65 8.51 4.25
C GLY A 109 -13.37 7.97 5.50
N ILE A 110 -14.48 8.62 5.87
CA ILE A 110 -15.23 8.36 7.13
C ILE A 110 -15.72 6.91 7.27
N GLY A 111 -16.01 6.20 6.17
CA GLY A 111 -16.41 4.78 6.18
C GLY A 111 -15.34 3.78 5.72
N GLY A 112 -14.12 4.25 5.40
CA GLY A 112 -13.11 3.42 4.69
C GLY A 112 -12.12 2.67 5.59
N GLY A 113 -12.09 2.96 6.89
CA GLY A 113 -11.00 2.54 7.79
C GLY A 113 -10.83 1.03 7.95
N MET A 114 -11.92 0.27 7.96
CA MET A 114 -11.85 -1.19 8.09
C MET A 114 -11.20 -1.84 6.86
N HIS A 115 -11.52 -1.35 5.67
CA HIS A 115 -10.90 -1.86 4.44
C HIS A 115 -9.42 -1.45 4.35
N ALA A 116 -9.10 -0.19 4.68
CA ALA A 116 -7.72 0.28 4.75
C ALA A 116 -6.88 -0.57 5.71
N ARG A 117 -7.42 -0.86 6.91
CA ARG A 117 -6.79 -1.75 7.89
C ARG A 117 -6.55 -3.14 7.30
N LYS A 118 -7.56 -3.73 6.66
CA LYS A 118 -7.45 -5.06 6.03
C LYS A 118 -6.35 -5.09 4.96
N LEU A 119 -6.23 -4.05 4.14
CA LEU A 119 -5.16 -3.96 3.12
C LEU A 119 -3.79 -3.92 3.79
N VAL A 120 -3.60 -3.01 4.74
CA VAL A 120 -2.33 -2.85 5.46
C VAL A 120 -1.94 -4.15 6.18
N THR A 121 -2.87 -4.76 6.92
CA THR A 121 -2.63 -6.02 7.61
C THR A 121 -2.24 -7.14 6.65
N LYS A 122 -2.96 -7.32 5.53
CA LYS A 122 -2.63 -8.36 4.55
C LYS A 122 -1.26 -8.18 3.92
N VAL A 123 -0.89 -6.94 3.59
CA VAL A 123 0.44 -6.67 3.02
C VAL A 123 1.51 -6.88 4.08
N ALA A 124 1.29 -6.46 5.33
CA ALA A 124 2.21 -6.73 6.44
C ALA A 124 2.38 -8.25 6.69
N GLU A 125 1.30 -9.03 6.61
CA GLU A 125 1.36 -10.51 6.69
C GLU A 125 2.23 -11.09 5.57
N ALA A 126 2.14 -10.56 4.35
CA ALA A 126 3.01 -10.99 3.23
C ALA A 126 4.50 -10.73 3.53
N PHE A 127 4.83 -9.62 4.21
CA PHE A 127 6.19 -9.36 4.69
C PHE A 127 6.64 -10.38 5.72
N THR A 128 5.79 -10.71 6.72
CA THR A 128 6.14 -11.75 7.71
C THR A 128 6.27 -13.15 7.09
N GLY A 129 5.56 -13.43 5.99
CA GLY A 129 5.71 -14.68 5.24
C GLY A 129 7.01 -14.75 4.44
N ALA A 130 7.46 -13.63 3.88
CA ALA A 130 8.71 -13.54 3.11
C ALA A 130 9.96 -13.42 4.01
N ASP A 131 9.82 -12.79 5.16
CA ASP A 131 10.84 -12.65 6.20
C ASP A 131 10.23 -12.95 7.58
N PRO A 132 10.34 -14.20 8.07
CA PRO A 132 9.86 -14.58 9.39
C PRO A 132 10.53 -13.82 10.54
N GLY A 133 11.67 -13.17 10.30
CA GLY A 133 12.35 -12.30 11.26
C GLY A 133 11.85 -10.86 11.26
N ALA A 134 10.91 -10.50 10.39
CA ALA A 134 10.39 -9.15 10.28
C ALA A 134 9.66 -8.72 11.56
N GLN A 135 9.97 -7.52 12.05
CA GLN A 135 9.31 -6.93 13.21
C GLN A 135 8.21 -5.99 12.71
N VAL A 136 6.97 -6.19 13.14
CA VAL A 136 5.81 -5.41 12.67
C VAL A 136 5.19 -4.64 13.84
N ALA A 137 5.00 -3.33 13.65
CA ALA A 137 4.25 -2.46 14.54
C ALA A 137 3.08 -1.83 13.79
N THR A 138 1.85 -2.02 14.25
CA THR A 138 0.62 -1.52 13.59
C THR A 138 0.00 -0.34 14.34
N GLY A 139 -0.47 0.67 13.60
CA GLY A 139 -1.18 1.87 14.11
C GLY A 139 -2.53 2.13 13.45
#